data_AF-A0A8H5HW91-F1
#
_entry.id   AF-A0A8H5HW91-F1
#
_cell.length_a   1.000
_cell.length_b   1.000
_cell.length_c   1.000
_cell.angle_alpha   90.00
_cell.angle_beta   90.00
_cell.angle_gamma   90.00
#
_symmetry.space_group_name_H-M   'P 1'
#
loop_
_entity.id
_entity.type
_entity.pdbx_description
1 polymer ?
#
loop_
_entity_poly.entity_id
_entity_poly.type
_entity_poly.pdbx_seq_one_letter_code
_entity_poly.pdbx_strand_id
1 'polypeptide(L)'
;MAETSLVVNLHEIEEWWAARHDLLKEHGYLMRPRYRPGWKASFVGVLEAMNCEDGQSLRNAVVMDAMRISDSYMVALKRVEAPVVNGKRTISTEERITSLFSNEEHMSNPQNHCVRALEVINIPGVDENIVVMPWMRTPNNPQFRTIGEGLQFVKEMFEGLHYMHCNNVAHRDCSINNMLMDANEMYPGGWHPVRPARSYNWKEKVGRHYSRTRCPPSYYLIDFGFSKIYDPSKPRPPSEAIRSGGTEPPEADELCDPFATDVFQLGTMIRLHIFEGRPRFNEIGLQGFEFLQPLVNDMIQDDPSKRPSMDEVISRFSELIRELPWYKLRSRAVRNDELELLKPFRALKHLIWTCNMILRRRPAVPSRSPVQL
;
A
#
# COMPACT_ATOMS: atom_id res chain seq x y z
N MET A 1 -36.26 1.87 3.74
CA MET A 1 -36.28 1.98 5.22
C MET A 1 -35.08 1.28 5.85
N ALA A 2 -34.81 0.00 5.54
CA ALA A 2 -33.62 -0.70 6.07
C ALA A 2 -32.28 -0.04 5.66
N GLU A 3 -32.07 0.23 4.36
CA GLU A 3 -30.85 0.90 3.88
C GLU A 3 -30.69 2.32 4.44
N THR A 4 -31.80 3.04 4.64
CA THR A 4 -31.80 4.41 5.19
C THR A 4 -31.35 4.41 6.65
N SER A 5 -31.80 3.43 7.44
CA SER A 5 -31.39 3.24 8.84
C SER A 5 -29.88 3.00 8.98
N LEU A 6 -29.28 2.29 8.03
CA LEU A 6 -27.86 1.92 8.06
C LEU A 6 -26.93 3.13 7.86
N VAL A 7 -27.35 4.16 7.12
CA VAL A 7 -26.50 5.33 6.86
C VAL A 7 -26.61 6.40 7.95
N VAL A 8 -27.79 6.50 8.59
CA VAL A 8 -28.07 7.50 9.64
C VAL A 8 -27.67 7.04 11.05
N ASN A 9 -27.37 5.75 11.22
CA ASN A 9 -26.81 5.19 12.44
C ASN A 9 -25.36 4.71 12.18
N LEU A 10 -24.63 4.45 13.25
CA LEU A 10 -23.34 3.75 13.15
C LEU A 10 -23.61 2.25 12.94
N HIS A 11 -22.80 1.61 12.11
CA HIS A 11 -22.77 0.15 12.06
C HIS A 11 -22.02 -0.42 13.28
N GLU A 12 -22.28 -1.67 13.64
CA GLU A 12 -21.58 -2.38 14.74
C GLU A 12 -20.04 -2.24 14.66
N ILE A 13 -19.49 -2.33 13.44
CA ILE A 13 -18.05 -2.16 13.21
C ILE A 13 -17.55 -0.73 13.48
N GLU A 14 -18.42 0.27 13.32
CA GLU A 14 -18.14 1.69 13.58
C GLU A 14 -18.35 2.05 15.06
N GLU A 15 -19.28 1.39 15.74
CA GLU A 15 -19.57 1.59 17.17
C GLU A 15 -18.34 1.31 18.05
N TRP A 16 -17.58 0.26 17.73
CA TRP A 16 -16.34 -0.04 18.44
C TRP A 16 -15.34 1.12 18.39
N TRP A 17 -15.21 1.76 17.21
CA TRP A 17 -14.32 2.91 17.02
C TRP A 17 -14.86 4.15 17.72
N ALA A 18 -16.15 4.45 17.54
CA ALA A 18 -16.78 5.62 18.17
C ALA A 18 -16.70 5.56 19.71
N ALA A 19 -16.84 4.37 20.30
CA ALA A 19 -16.68 4.16 21.75
C ALA A 19 -15.27 4.49 22.28
N ARG A 20 -14.26 4.54 21.40
CA ARG A 20 -12.85 4.83 21.73
C ARG A 20 -12.41 6.21 21.27
N HIS A 21 -13.36 7.09 20.92
CA HIS A 21 -13.05 8.44 20.47
C HIS A 21 -12.22 9.24 21.46
N ASP A 22 -12.62 9.25 22.73
CA ASP A 22 -11.94 10.06 23.75
C ASP A 22 -10.55 9.48 24.07
N LEU A 23 -10.48 8.15 24.19
CA LEU A 23 -9.33 7.28 23.86
C LEU A 23 -8.29 7.93 22.94
N LEU A 24 -8.65 7.91 21.66
CA LEU A 24 -7.79 8.32 20.57
C LEU A 24 -7.46 9.82 20.63
N LYS A 25 -8.41 10.64 21.08
CA LYS A 25 -8.23 12.08 21.21
C LYS A 25 -7.20 12.44 22.28
N GLU A 26 -7.17 11.73 23.41
CA GLU A 26 -6.15 11.88 24.45
C GLU A 26 -4.76 11.53 23.94
N HIS A 27 -4.66 10.51 23.08
CA HIS A 27 -3.44 10.17 22.34
C HIS A 27 -3.12 11.13 21.18
N GLY A 28 -3.92 12.18 20.96
CA GLY A 28 -3.65 13.19 19.95
C GLY A 28 -4.18 12.85 18.55
N TYR A 29 -5.13 11.92 18.42
CA TYR A 29 -5.74 11.53 17.14
C TYR A 29 -7.24 11.85 17.12
N LEU A 30 -7.66 12.64 16.13
CA LEU A 30 -9.04 13.08 15.97
C LEU A 30 -9.71 12.35 14.81
N MET A 31 -10.73 11.55 15.13
CA MET A 31 -11.56 10.89 14.12
C MET A 31 -12.52 11.86 13.40
N ARG A 32 -13.03 11.40 12.25
CA ARG A 32 -14.03 12.11 11.45
C ARG A 32 -15.30 12.43 12.26
N PRO A 33 -16.02 13.52 11.93
CA PRO A 33 -17.27 13.93 12.57
C PRO A 33 -18.27 12.80 12.86
N ARG A 34 -18.41 11.84 11.94
CA ARG A 34 -19.29 10.65 12.10
C ARG A 34 -19.03 9.85 13.38
N TYR A 35 -17.78 9.76 13.82
CA TYR A 35 -17.36 8.90 14.94
C TYR A 35 -17.23 9.65 16.27
N ARG A 36 -17.73 10.90 16.34
CA ARG A 36 -17.63 11.72 17.55
C ARG A 36 -18.83 11.46 18.47
N PRO A 37 -18.64 11.53 19.80
CA PRO A 37 -19.73 11.41 20.75
C PRO A 37 -20.88 12.37 20.44
N GLY A 38 -22.11 11.85 20.41
CA GLY A 38 -23.31 12.63 20.13
C GLY A 38 -23.52 13.00 18.65
N TRP A 39 -22.78 12.38 17.72
CA TRP A 39 -23.00 12.56 16.28
C TRP A 39 -24.46 12.30 15.90
N LYS A 40 -24.97 13.16 15.02
CA LYS A 40 -26.27 13.04 14.35
C LYS A 40 -26.03 13.26 12.87
N ALA A 41 -26.59 12.39 12.03
CA ALA A 41 -26.44 12.49 10.59
C ALA A 41 -26.87 13.88 10.08
N SER A 42 -26.03 14.48 9.24
CA SER A 42 -26.33 15.76 8.57
C SER A 42 -27.34 15.63 7.40
N PHE A 43 -27.84 14.43 7.16
CA PHE A 43 -28.66 14.04 6.01
C PHE A 43 -29.80 13.12 6.44
N VAL A 44 -30.84 13.02 5.62
CA VAL A 44 -32.04 12.20 5.92
C VAL A 44 -32.10 10.94 5.05
N GLY A 45 -31.43 10.95 3.89
CA GLY A 45 -31.47 9.86 2.92
C GLY A 45 -30.11 9.40 2.40
N VAL A 46 -30.07 8.20 1.80
CA VAL A 46 -28.86 7.57 1.23
C VAL A 46 -28.20 8.48 0.17
N LEU A 47 -29.01 9.11 -0.70
CA LEU A 47 -28.49 9.95 -1.79
C LEU A 47 -27.84 11.24 -1.25
N GLU A 48 -28.39 11.80 -0.20
CA GLU A 48 -27.82 12.95 0.51
C GLU A 48 -26.53 12.54 1.23
N ALA A 49 -26.54 11.38 1.89
CA ALA A 49 -25.36 10.82 2.57
C ALA A 49 -24.14 10.71 1.64
N MET A 50 -24.35 10.34 0.37
CA MET A 50 -23.26 10.28 -0.64
C MET A 50 -22.58 11.64 -0.89
N ASN A 51 -23.24 12.73 -0.55
CA ASN A 51 -22.75 14.10 -0.71
C ASN A 51 -22.28 14.74 0.61
N CYS A 52 -22.34 14.01 1.73
CA CYS A 52 -21.89 14.47 3.04
C CYS A 52 -20.66 13.70 3.51
N GLU A 53 -19.77 14.38 4.24
CA GLU A 53 -18.55 13.78 4.83
C GLU A 53 -18.90 12.69 5.84
N ASP A 54 -19.84 13.02 6.74
CA ASP A 54 -20.32 12.13 7.80
C ASP A 54 -21.28 11.04 7.28
N GLY A 55 -21.60 11.07 5.98
CA GLY A 55 -22.30 10.01 5.27
C GLY A 55 -21.37 8.94 4.71
N GLN A 56 -20.04 9.13 4.79
CA GLN A 56 -19.07 8.13 4.35
C GLN A 56 -18.70 7.20 5.51
N SER A 57 -19.22 5.97 5.50
CA SER A 57 -18.90 4.96 6.50
C SER A 57 -17.54 4.29 6.27
N LEU A 58 -17.07 3.57 7.29
CA LEU A 58 -15.90 2.70 7.17
C LEU A 58 -16.11 1.62 6.12
N ARG A 59 -15.06 1.31 5.36
CA ARG A 59 -15.04 0.16 4.44
C ARG A 59 -14.44 -1.09 5.07
N ASN A 60 -13.66 -0.92 6.13
CA ASN A 60 -12.94 -1.99 6.81
C ASN A 60 -13.16 -1.83 8.32
N ALA A 61 -13.57 -2.91 9.00
CA ALA A 61 -13.81 -2.91 10.43
C ALA A 61 -12.53 -2.73 11.26
N VAL A 62 -11.38 -3.19 10.74
CA VAL A 62 -10.11 -3.21 11.48
C VAL A 62 -9.24 -1.99 11.23
N VAL A 63 -9.56 -1.13 10.25
CA VAL A 63 -8.78 0.09 9.95
C VAL A 63 -9.67 1.33 9.95
N MET A 64 -9.31 2.32 10.75
CA MET A 64 -9.93 3.64 10.84
C MET A 64 -8.97 4.74 10.38
N ASP A 65 -9.49 5.80 9.78
CA ASP A 65 -8.73 7.02 9.49
C ASP A 65 -8.86 8.06 10.61
N ALA A 66 -7.79 8.79 10.88
CA ALA A 66 -7.80 9.92 11.81
C ALA A 66 -6.79 11.00 11.40
N MET A 67 -6.93 12.18 12.00
CA MET A 67 -5.97 13.28 11.88
C MET A 67 -5.20 13.41 13.18
N ARG A 68 -3.87 13.38 13.11
CA ARG A 68 -3.02 13.77 14.24
C ARG A 68 -3.23 15.26 14.53
N ILE A 69 -3.56 15.58 15.78
CA ILE A 69 -3.97 16.93 16.20
C ILE A 69 -2.83 17.94 16.10
N SER A 70 -1.59 17.51 16.36
CA SER A 70 -0.42 18.40 16.42
C SER A 70 -0.07 19.06 15.09
N ASP A 71 -0.27 18.37 13.97
CA ASP A 71 0.19 18.81 12.66
C ASP A 71 -0.77 18.51 11.50
N SER A 72 -1.95 17.98 11.79
CA SER A 72 -2.91 17.54 10.78
C SER A 72 -2.35 16.48 9.83
N TYR A 73 -1.44 15.62 10.31
CA TYR A 73 -0.99 14.46 9.55
C TYR A 73 -2.05 13.36 9.58
N MET A 74 -2.41 12.83 8.42
CA MET A 74 -3.42 11.78 8.31
C MET A 74 -2.81 10.42 8.64
N VAL A 75 -3.46 9.68 9.53
CA VAL A 75 -3.00 8.37 10.02
C VAL A 75 -4.05 7.30 9.81
N ALA A 76 -3.58 6.06 9.68
CA ALA A 76 -4.36 4.84 9.77
C ALA A 76 -4.23 4.27 11.20
N LEU A 77 -5.37 3.95 11.80
CA LEU A 77 -5.48 3.27 13.08
C LEU A 77 -5.88 1.83 12.79
N LYS A 78 -4.97 0.86 12.96
CA LYS A 78 -5.27 -0.56 12.75
C LYS A 78 -5.47 -1.27 14.08
N ARG A 79 -6.58 -1.96 14.22
CA ARG A 79 -6.85 -2.89 15.33
C ARG A 79 -6.03 -4.15 15.12
N VAL A 80 -5.27 -4.53 16.13
CA VAL A 80 -4.51 -5.77 16.15
C VAL A 80 -4.80 -6.54 17.44
N GLU A 81 -4.80 -7.85 17.36
CA GLU A 81 -4.96 -8.71 18.53
C GLU A 81 -3.79 -8.51 19.50
N ALA A 82 -4.10 -8.56 20.79
CA ALA A 82 -3.14 -8.45 21.88
C ALA A 82 -3.47 -9.46 22.99
N PRO A 83 -3.35 -10.78 22.73
CA PRO A 83 -3.83 -11.80 23.65
C PRO A 83 -3.16 -11.71 25.03
N VAL A 84 -3.92 -11.94 26.09
CA VAL A 84 -3.39 -12.02 27.46
C VAL A 84 -3.16 -13.49 27.84
N VAL A 85 -1.90 -13.85 28.13
CA VAL A 85 -1.50 -15.19 28.55
C VAL A 85 -0.89 -15.11 29.95
N ASN A 86 -1.41 -15.89 30.90
CA ASN A 86 -0.98 -15.91 32.30
C ASN A 86 -0.98 -14.53 32.97
N GLY A 87 -2.00 -13.71 32.69
CA GLY A 87 -2.12 -12.35 33.23
C GLY A 87 -1.10 -11.35 32.68
N LYS A 88 -0.33 -11.72 31.66
CA LYS A 88 0.59 -10.83 30.95
C LYS A 88 0.16 -10.73 29.49
N ARG A 89 0.17 -9.50 28.98
CA ARG A 89 -0.05 -9.25 27.57
C ARG A 89 1.05 -9.90 26.73
N THR A 90 0.64 -10.48 25.60
CA THR A 90 1.53 -10.94 24.54
C THR A 90 1.55 -9.93 23.39
N ILE A 91 2.65 -9.91 22.64
CA ILE A 91 2.81 -9.09 21.44
C ILE A 91 2.46 -9.98 20.25
N SER A 92 1.48 -9.58 19.44
CA SER A 92 1.12 -10.33 18.23
C SER A 92 2.29 -10.33 17.25
N THR A 93 2.31 -11.31 16.33
CA THR A 93 3.35 -11.38 15.30
C THR A 93 3.35 -10.12 14.44
N GLU A 94 2.17 -9.58 14.12
CA GLU A 94 2.03 -8.35 13.36
C GLU A 94 2.62 -7.14 14.11
N GLU A 95 2.27 -6.93 15.39
CA GLU A 95 2.83 -5.85 16.21
C GLU A 95 4.35 -5.99 16.30
N ARG A 96 4.85 -7.20 16.54
CA ARG A 96 6.29 -7.47 16.64
C ARG A 96 7.06 -7.14 15.36
N ILE A 97 6.54 -7.54 14.20
CA ILE A 97 7.20 -7.27 12.91
C ILE A 97 7.11 -5.78 12.56
N THR A 98 5.96 -5.15 12.79
CA THR A 98 5.82 -3.71 12.56
C THR A 98 6.78 -2.93 13.44
N SER A 99 6.87 -3.26 14.74
CA SER A 99 7.80 -2.62 15.67
C SER A 99 9.26 -2.88 15.31
N LEU A 100 9.60 -4.09 14.85
CA LEU A 100 10.96 -4.42 14.36
C LEU A 100 11.36 -3.43 13.26
N PHE A 101 10.59 -3.35 12.17
CA PHE A 101 10.94 -2.48 11.05
C PHE A 101 10.75 -0.97 11.31
N SER A 102 10.27 -0.59 12.48
CA SER A 102 10.08 0.82 12.89
C SER A 102 11.13 1.31 13.89
N ASN A 103 12.09 0.48 14.30
CA ASN A 103 13.15 0.90 15.21
C ASN A 103 14.22 1.77 14.49
N GLU A 104 15.08 2.44 15.24
CA GLU A 104 16.10 3.36 14.68
C GLU A 104 17.04 2.69 13.67
N GLU A 105 17.45 1.44 13.94
CA GLU A 105 18.31 0.66 13.05
C GLU A 105 17.68 0.48 11.67
N HIS A 106 16.42 0.02 11.63
CA HIS A 106 15.72 -0.25 10.38
C HIS A 106 15.19 1.03 9.70
N MET A 107 14.82 2.06 10.47
CA MET A 107 14.32 3.33 9.91
C MET A 107 15.37 4.08 9.10
N SER A 108 16.64 3.96 9.49
CA SER A 108 17.74 4.64 8.80
C SER A 108 18.08 4.00 7.44
N ASN A 109 17.61 2.79 7.19
CA ASN A 109 17.94 2.04 6.00
C ASN A 109 17.00 2.41 4.82
N PRO A 110 17.52 2.95 3.70
CA PRO A 110 16.69 3.36 2.57
C PRO A 110 16.04 2.21 1.78
N GLN A 111 16.43 0.96 2.04
CA GLN A 111 15.80 -0.23 1.45
C GLN A 111 14.63 -0.75 2.29
N ASN A 112 14.44 -0.23 3.50
CA ASN A 112 13.32 -0.58 4.34
C ASN A 112 12.03 0.09 3.82
N HIS A 113 11.33 -0.64 2.95
CA HIS A 113 9.99 -0.29 2.48
C HIS A 113 8.89 -1.00 3.27
N CYS A 114 9.12 -1.36 4.53
CA CYS A 114 8.06 -1.83 5.42
C CYS A 114 7.36 -0.62 6.06
N VAL A 115 6.05 -0.68 6.23
CA VAL A 115 5.31 0.39 6.89
C VAL A 115 5.79 0.55 8.34
N ARG A 116 5.95 1.81 8.73
CA ARG A 116 6.34 2.20 10.08
C ARG A 116 5.13 2.39 10.99
N ALA A 117 5.20 1.83 12.19
CA ALA A 117 4.37 2.24 13.31
C ALA A 117 4.85 3.61 13.80
N LEU A 118 3.92 4.56 13.91
CA LEU A 118 4.13 5.85 14.55
C LEU A 118 3.93 5.76 16.07
N GLU A 119 2.98 4.92 16.48
CA GLU A 119 2.63 4.69 17.88
C GLU A 119 1.90 3.35 18.01
N VAL A 120 2.01 2.69 19.17
CA VAL A 120 1.17 1.56 19.56
C VAL A 120 0.38 1.97 20.80
N ILE A 121 -0.94 2.07 20.65
CA ILE A 121 -1.87 2.46 21.71
C ILE A 121 -2.46 1.21 22.34
N ASN A 122 -2.30 1.12 23.65
CA ASN A 122 -2.79 0.01 24.45
C ASN A 122 -4.19 0.33 24.95
N ILE A 123 -5.15 -0.58 24.75
CA ILE A 123 -6.52 -0.38 25.21
C ILE A 123 -6.72 -1.06 26.58
N PRO A 124 -7.03 -0.32 27.65
CA PRO A 124 -7.28 -0.93 28.96
C PRO A 124 -8.48 -1.89 28.92
N GLY A 125 -8.30 -3.10 29.46
CA GLY A 125 -9.39 -4.06 29.66
C GLY A 125 -9.86 -4.79 28.40
N VAL A 126 -9.11 -4.70 27.28
CA VAL A 126 -9.41 -5.40 26.02
C VAL A 126 -8.15 -6.06 25.49
N ASP A 127 -8.28 -7.25 24.91
CA ASP A 127 -7.18 -8.02 24.30
C ASP A 127 -6.86 -7.51 22.88
N GLU A 128 -6.87 -6.20 22.67
CA GLU A 128 -6.62 -5.53 21.39
C GLU A 128 -5.75 -4.28 21.57
N ASN A 129 -4.89 -3.99 20.60
CA ASN A 129 -4.17 -2.72 20.48
C ASN A 129 -4.55 -1.97 19.22
N ILE A 130 -4.17 -0.70 19.18
CA ILE A 130 -4.24 0.12 17.97
C ILE A 130 -2.82 0.46 17.55
N VAL A 131 -2.43 -0.03 16.37
CA VAL A 131 -1.18 0.38 15.73
C VAL A 131 -1.48 1.58 14.84
N VAL A 132 -0.84 2.71 15.15
CA VAL A 132 -0.95 3.95 14.38
C VAL A 132 0.10 3.93 13.29
N MET A 133 -0.30 4.12 12.04
CA MET A 133 0.57 4.13 10.86
C MET A 133 0.25 5.32 9.97
N PRO A 134 1.14 5.73 9.04
CA PRO A 134 0.79 6.72 8.03
C PRO A 134 -0.39 6.28 7.16
N TRP A 135 -1.34 7.19 6.90
CA TRP A 135 -2.36 6.93 5.89
C TRP A 135 -1.78 7.10 4.48
N MET A 136 -2.00 6.13 3.60
CA MET A 136 -1.42 6.09 2.26
C MET A 136 -2.47 5.79 1.18
N ARG A 137 -2.10 5.93 -0.10
CA ARG A 137 -2.97 5.66 -1.26
C ARG A 137 -2.66 4.32 -1.90
N THR A 138 -3.58 3.78 -2.68
CA THR A 138 -3.28 2.64 -3.54
C THR A 138 -2.27 3.03 -4.64
N PRO A 139 -1.29 2.17 -4.98
CA PRO A 139 -0.21 2.51 -5.92
C PRO A 139 -0.70 2.84 -7.33
N ASN A 140 -1.82 2.27 -7.75
CA ASN A 140 -2.41 2.47 -9.08
C ASN A 140 -3.32 3.72 -9.21
N ASN A 141 -3.44 4.54 -8.16
CA ASN A 141 -4.28 5.73 -8.17
C ASN A 141 -3.49 7.00 -7.74
N PRO A 142 -3.09 7.85 -8.70
CA PRO A 142 -3.44 7.83 -10.12
C PRO A 142 -2.65 6.75 -10.89
N GLN A 143 -3.00 6.43 -12.13
CA GLN A 143 -2.22 5.44 -12.91
C GLN A 143 -0.80 5.95 -13.20
N PHE A 144 0.14 5.02 -13.42
CA PHE A 144 1.49 5.36 -13.85
C PHE A 144 1.45 6.06 -15.21
N ARG A 145 2.14 7.20 -15.32
CA ARG A 145 2.22 7.98 -16.56
C ARG A 145 3.34 7.48 -17.46
N THR A 146 4.48 7.11 -16.86
CA THR A 146 5.66 6.66 -17.58
C THR A 146 6.09 5.27 -17.11
N ILE A 147 6.88 4.59 -17.94
CA ILE A 147 7.54 3.34 -17.55
C ILE A 147 8.38 3.56 -16.29
N GLY A 148 9.14 4.67 -16.22
CA GLY A 148 9.95 4.98 -15.05
C GLY A 148 9.16 5.17 -13.76
N GLU A 149 7.95 5.73 -13.81
CA GLU A 149 7.07 5.79 -12.62
C GLU A 149 6.64 4.39 -12.14
N GLY A 150 6.32 3.49 -13.08
CA GLY A 150 6.00 2.09 -12.74
C GLY A 150 7.22 1.30 -12.26
N LEU A 151 8.40 1.57 -12.82
CA LEU A 151 9.65 0.93 -12.38
C LEU A 151 10.08 1.37 -10.98
N GLN A 152 9.79 2.61 -10.58
CA GLN A 152 10.01 3.02 -9.19
C GLN A 152 9.17 2.14 -8.24
N PHE A 153 7.89 1.94 -8.55
CA PHE A 153 7.03 1.08 -7.74
C PHE A 153 7.58 -0.36 -7.66
N VAL A 154 7.89 -0.97 -8.80
CA VAL A 154 8.44 -2.34 -8.84
C VAL A 154 9.75 -2.43 -8.05
N LYS A 155 10.64 -1.45 -8.24
CA LYS A 155 11.93 -1.37 -7.53
C LYS A 155 11.74 -1.35 -6.01
N GLU A 156 10.90 -0.45 -5.50
CA GLU A 156 10.71 -0.28 -4.06
C GLU A 156 10.01 -1.49 -3.43
N MET A 157 9.14 -2.20 -4.17
CA MET A 157 8.57 -3.49 -3.70
C MET A 157 9.59 -4.63 -3.70
N PHE A 158 10.49 -4.68 -4.69
CA PHE A 158 11.62 -5.63 -4.66
C PHE A 158 12.56 -5.34 -3.51
N GLU A 159 12.93 -4.08 -3.29
CA GLU A 159 13.78 -3.68 -2.17
C GLU A 159 13.14 -3.98 -0.82
N GLY A 160 11.84 -3.70 -0.66
CA GLY A 160 11.10 -4.01 0.57
C GLY A 160 11.09 -5.50 0.89
N LEU A 161 10.76 -6.34 -0.09
CA LEU A 161 10.71 -7.78 0.14
C LEU A 161 12.11 -8.37 0.37
N HIS A 162 13.10 -7.92 -0.41
CA HIS A 162 14.51 -8.28 -0.20
C HIS A 162 14.96 -7.90 1.22
N TYR A 163 14.62 -6.70 1.68
CA TYR A 163 14.96 -6.24 3.02
C TYR A 163 14.31 -7.11 4.11
N MET A 164 13.04 -7.49 3.95
CA MET A 164 12.40 -8.45 4.86
C MET A 164 13.14 -9.79 4.87
N HIS A 165 13.51 -10.31 3.69
CA HIS A 165 14.20 -11.58 3.55
C HIS A 165 15.59 -11.57 4.21
N CYS A 166 16.35 -10.48 4.04
CA CYS A 166 17.64 -10.26 4.71
C CYS A 166 17.54 -10.21 6.24
N ASN A 167 16.35 -9.89 6.77
CA ASN A 167 16.07 -9.88 8.21
C ASN A 167 15.35 -11.16 8.67
N ASN A 168 15.42 -12.23 7.87
CA ASN A 168 14.79 -13.52 8.13
C ASN A 168 13.27 -13.42 8.37
N VAL A 169 12.59 -12.49 7.70
CA VAL A 169 11.13 -12.33 7.73
C VAL A 169 10.54 -12.69 6.37
N ALA A 170 9.59 -13.61 6.35
CA ALA A 170 8.75 -13.83 5.16
C ALA A 170 7.43 -13.07 5.33
N HIS A 171 6.95 -12.42 4.27
CA HIS A 171 5.72 -11.64 4.28
C HIS A 171 4.48 -12.53 4.17
N ARG A 172 4.53 -13.55 3.30
CA ARG A 172 3.51 -14.58 3.04
C ARG A 172 2.18 -14.09 2.43
N ASP A 173 2.05 -12.79 2.18
CA ASP A 173 0.85 -12.19 1.58
C ASP A 173 1.22 -11.00 0.66
N CYS A 174 2.18 -11.21 -0.24
CA CYS A 174 2.66 -10.20 -1.19
C CYS A 174 1.65 -9.94 -2.32
N SER A 175 0.57 -9.20 -2.02
CA SER A 175 -0.42 -8.74 -3.00
C SER A 175 -0.48 -7.22 -3.11
N ILE A 176 -1.08 -6.70 -4.20
CA ILE A 176 -1.23 -5.25 -4.41
C ILE A 176 -2.01 -4.55 -3.28
N ASN A 177 -2.89 -5.30 -2.59
CA ASN A 177 -3.71 -4.76 -1.51
C ASN A 177 -2.85 -4.45 -0.26
N ASN A 178 -1.70 -5.12 -0.15
CA ASN A 178 -0.73 -4.96 0.93
C ASN A 178 0.45 -4.07 0.50
N MET A 179 0.26 -3.25 -0.54
CA MET A 179 1.23 -2.29 -1.04
C MET A 179 0.60 -0.92 -1.11
N LEU A 180 1.16 0.06 -0.43
CA LEU A 180 0.62 1.42 -0.39
C LEU A 180 1.66 2.45 -0.85
N MET A 181 1.17 3.63 -1.23
CA MET A 181 1.93 4.75 -1.75
C MET A 181 1.78 5.96 -0.82
N ASP A 182 2.87 6.41 -0.22
CA ASP A 182 2.93 7.70 0.48
C ASP A 182 2.89 8.83 -0.56
N ALA A 183 1.68 9.35 -0.76
CA ALA A 183 1.37 10.34 -1.78
C ALA A 183 1.19 11.76 -1.20
N ASN A 184 1.59 12.01 0.05
CA ASN A 184 1.33 13.28 0.72
C ASN A 184 1.87 14.49 -0.07
N GLU A 185 3.09 14.41 -0.61
CA GLU A 185 3.67 15.47 -1.45
C GLU A 185 2.98 15.60 -2.82
N MET A 186 2.43 14.51 -3.35
CA MET A 186 1.65 14.56 -4.61
C MET A 186 0.32 15.29 -4.42
N TYR A 187 -0.22 15.30 -3.20
CA TYR A 187 -1.51 15.89 -2.84
C TYR A 187 -1.38 16.85 -1.65
N PRO A 188 -0.85 18.08 -1.85
CA PRO A 188 -0.66 19.02 -0.75
C PRO A 188 -1.94 19.41 0.01
N GLY A 189 -3.10 19.34 -0.65
CA GLY A 189 -4.40 19.57 -0.03
C GLY A 189 -5.01 18.33 0.64
N GLY A 190 -4.28 17.22 0.67
CA GLY A 190 -4.75 15.93 1.16
C GLY A 190 -5.86 15.33 0.29
N TRP A 191 -6.48 14.26 0.81
CA TRP A 191 -7.63 13.60 0.21
C TRP A 191 -8.46 12.91 1.29
N HIS A 192 -9.73 12.64 1.00
CA HIS A 192 -10.60 11.91 1.90
C HIS A 192 -10.36 10.39 1.77
N PRO A 193 -10.15 9.66 2.88
CA PRO A 193 -9.92 8.22 2.94
C PRO A 193 -10.93 7.37 2.17
N VAL A 194 -12.23 7.66 2.34
CA VAL A 194 -13.32 6.90 1.68
C VAL A 194 -13.63 7.42 0.26
N ARG A 195 -13.31 8.68 -0.03
CA ARG A 195 -13.65 9.37 -1.29
C ARG A 195 -12.46 10.20 -1.77
N PRO A 196 -11.42 9.58 -2.35
CA PRO A 196 -10.17 10.27 -2.66
C PRO A 196 -10.25 11.42 -3.68
N ALA A 197 -11.42 11.65 -4.28
CA ALA A 197 -11.75 12.79 -5.13
C ALA A 197 -12.25 14.03 -4.36
N ARG A 198 -12.33 13.96 -3.02
CA ARG A 198 -12.69 15.05 -2.11
C ARG A 198 -11.54 15.33 -1.13
N SER A 199 -11.44 16.57 -0.66
CA SER A 199 -10.53 16.91 0.44
C SER A 199 -11.00 16.23 1.73
N TYR A 200 -10.10 16.06 2.71
CA TYR A 200 -10.45 15.42 4.00
C TYR A 200 -11.62 16.14 4.69
N ASN A 201 -11.61 17.48 4.69
CA ASN A 201 -12.69 18.30 5.25
C ASN A 201 -13.92 18.46 4.34
N TRP A 202 -13.97 17.73 3.21
CA TRP A 202 -15.06 17.68 2.26
C TRP A 202 -15.40 18.96 1.47
N LYS A 203 -14.69 20.07 1.73
CA LYS A 203 -14.96 21.38 1.11
C LYS A 203 -14.63 21.42 -0.38
N GLU A 204 -13.60 20.71 -0.80
CA GLU A 204 -13.05 20.83 -2.15
C GLU A 204 -13.05 19.50 -2.89
N LYS A 205 -13.16 19.57 -4.23
CA LYS A 205 -12.84 18.43 -5.08
C LYS A 205 -11.33 18.37 -5.24
N VAL A 206 -10.74 17.19 -4.99
CA VAL A 206 -9.31 16.93 -5.25
C VAL A 206 -9.12 16.79 -6.76
N GLY A 207 -8.96 17.92 -7.43
CA GLY A 207 -8.81 17.99 -8.89
C GLY A 207 -7.36 18.14 -9.36
N ARG A 208 -6.45 18.59 -8.48
CA ARG A 208 -5.04 18.86 -8.82
C ARG A 208 -4.13 18.06 -7.91
N HIS A 209 -3.23 17.30 -8.53
CA HIS A 209 -2.16 16.56 -7.89
C HIS A 209 -0.92 16.67 -8.77
N TYR A 210 0.26 16.52 -8.16
CA TYR A 210 1.49 16.43 -8.91
C TYR A 210 1.69 15.00 -9.44
N SER A 211 2.35 14.87 -10.60
CA SER A 211 2.78 13.58 -11.12
C SER A 211 3.90 12.99 -10.25
N ARG A 212 4.05 11.66 -10.26
CA ARG A 212 5.13 10.99 -9.50
C ARG A 212 6.51 11.43 -9.97
N THR A 213 6.71 11.68 -11.27
CA THR A 213 7.98 12.27 -11.76
C THR A 213 8.26 13.67 -11.20
N ARG A 214 7.23 14.43 -10.79
CA ARG A 214 7.41 15.78 -10.22
C ARG A 214 7.61 15.72 -8.70
N CYS A 215 6.78 14.92 -8.03
CA CYS A 215 6.82 14.68 -6.58
C CYS A 215 6.84 13.16 -6.38
N PRO A 216 8.05 12.55 -6.34
CA PRO A 216 8.19 11.10 -6.20
C PRO A 216 7.58 10.62 -4.88
N PRO A 217 6.58 9.71 -4.92
CA PRO A 217 6.12 9.05 -3.70
C PRO A 217 7.15 8.01 -3.25
N SER A 218 6.92 7.44 -2.07
CA SER A 218 7.54 6.19 -1.63
C SER A 218 6.46 5.10 -1.53
N TYR A 219 6.83 3.85 -1.73
CA TYR A 219 5.92 2.71 -1.66
C TYR A 219 6.28 1.81 -0.47
N TYR A 220 5.28 1.26 0.19
CA TYR A 220 5.47 0.46 1.40
C TYR A 220 4.68 -0.84 1.37
N LEU A 221 5.29 -1.92 1.83
CA LEU A 221 4.65 -3.16 2.24
C LEU A 221 3.93 -2.94 3.58
N ILE A 222 2.69 -3.39 3.66
CA ILE A 222 1.85 -3.30 4.86
C ILE A 222 1.28 -4.68 5.21
N ASP A 223 0.58 -4.75 6.34
CA ASP A 223 -0.16 -5.93 6.78
C ASP A 223 0.72 -7.16 7.02
N PHE A 224 1.28 -7.23 8.23
CA PHE A 224 2.14 -8.32 8.65
C PHE A 224 1.39 -9.41 9.44
N GLY A 225 0.06 -9.51 9.28
CA GLY A 225 -0.78 -10.49 9.97
C GLY A 225 -0.41 -11.94 9.65
N PHE A 226 0.02 -12.22 8.42
CA PHE A 226 0.47 -13.55 7.97
C PHE A 226 1.98 -13.74 7.97
N SER A 227 2.73 -12.65 8.17
CA SER A 227 4.18 -12.65 8.16
C SER A 227 4.75 -13.49 9.29
N LYS A 228 5.97 -13.99 9.10
CA LYS A 228 6.66 -14.83 10.10
C LYS A 228 8.14 -14.50 10.16
N ILE A 229 8.65 -14.38 11.38
CA ILE A 229 10.08 -14.23 11.67
C ILE A 229 10.67 -15.63 11.86
N TYR A 230 11.80 -15.89 11.20
CA TYR A 230 12.54 -17.14 11.27
C TYR A 230 13.84 -16.94 12.05
N ASP A 231 14.17 -17.91 12.89
CA ASP A 231 15.42 -17.91 13.66
C ASP A 231 16.60 -18.19 12.71
N PRO A 232 17.55 -17.26 12.54
CA PRO A 232 18.68 -17.44 11.63
C PRO A 232 19.63 -18.56 12.07
N SER A 233 19.59 -18.97 13.34
CA SER A 233 20.42 -20.06 13.87
C SER A 233 19.86 -21.46 13.59
N LYS A 234 18.63 -21.56 13.05
CA LYS A 234 17.95 -22.83 12.80
C LYS A 234 17.64 -22.99 11.32
N PRO A 235 17.57 -24.24 10.81
CA PRO A 235 17.00 -24.49 9.49
C PRO A 235 15.60 -23.89 9.42
N ARG A 236 15.31 -23.14 8.36
CA ARG A 236 13.99 -22.54 8.15
C ARG A 236 12.98 -23.67 7.90
N PRO A 237 11.98 -23.87 8.77
CA PRO A 237 10.98 -24.91 8.54
C PRO A 237 10.12 -24.54 7.33
N PRO A 238 9.83 -25.51 6.45
CA PRO A 238 8.80 -25.36 5.43
C PRO A 238 7.48 -24.91 6.06
N SER A 239 6.72 -24.08 5.36
CA SER A 239 5.44 -23.54 5.83
C SER A 239 4.38 -23.71 4.76
N GLU A 240 3.12 -23.77 5.19
CA GLU A 240 1.98 -23.79 4.27
C GLU A 240 1.95 -22.50 3.43
N ALA A 241 1.71 -22.67 2.14
CA ALA A 241 1.47 -21.56 1.24
C ALA A 241 0.08 -20.95 1.50
N ILE A 242 0.03 -19.63 1.59
CA ILE A 242 -1.21 -18.88 1.82
C ILE A 242 -1.67 -18.27 0.51
N ARG A 243 -2.99 -18.32 0.27
CA ARG A 243 -3.63 -17.60 -0.83
C ARG A 243 -3.48 -16.10 -0.61
N SER A 244 -2.93 -15.40 -1.60
CA SER A 244 -2.68 -13.96 -1.53
C SER A 244 -3.30 -13.23 -2.72
N GLY A 245 -3.99 -12.11 -2.47
CA GLY A 245 -4.55 -11.26 -3.54
C GLY A 245 -5.53 -11.97 -4.49
N GLY A 246 -6.12 -13.08 -4.04
CA GLY A 246 -7.00 -13.94 -4.83
C GLY A 246 -6.30 -15.03 -5.64
N THR A 247 -4.97 -15.13 -5.58
CA THR A 247 -4.17 -16.14 -6.29
C THR A 247 -3.58 -17.16 -5.32
N GLU A 248 -3.65 -18.43 -5.69
CA GLU A 248 -3.12 -19.55 -4.93
C GLU A 248 -1.74 -19.93 -5.49
N PRO A 249 -0.71 -20.06 -4.64
CA PRO A 249 0.56 -20.63 -5.06
C PRO A 249 0.37 -22.09 -5.55
N PRO A 250 1.12 -22.55 -6.56
CA PRO A 250 1.06 -23.93 -7.06
C PRO A 250 1.28 -24.99 -5.97
N GLU A 251 2.02 -24.63 -4.93
CA GLU A 251 2.32 -25.44 -3.77
C GLU A 251 1.32 -25.30 -2.60
N ALA A 252 0.10 -24.81 -2.84
CA ALA A 252 -0.90 -24.54 -1.78
C ALA A 252 -1.18 -25.72 -0.84
N ASP A 253 -1.05 -26.97 -1.33
CA ASP A 253 -1.27 -28.19 -0.56
C ASP A 253 0.03 -28.80 0.01
N GLU A 254 1.18 -28.15 -0.19
CA GLU A 254 2.51 -28.64 0.21
C GLU A 254 3.24 -27.66 1.12
N LEU A 255 4.09 -28.19 2.01
CA LEU A 255 4.98 -27.35 2.80
C LEU A 255 6.18 -26.93 1.95
N CYS A 256 6.41 -25.63 1.82
CA CYS A 256 7.44 -25.07 0.95
C CYS A 256 8.30 -24.01 1.66
N ASP A 257 9.35 -23.54 1.01
CA ASP A 257 10.11 -22.39 1.49
C ASP A 257 9.23 -21.12 1.36
N PRO A 258 8.82 -20.50 2.48
CA PRO A 258 7.94 -19.33 2.45
C PRO A 258 8.57 -18.13 1.73
N PHE A 259 9.90 -18.07 1.61
CA PHE A 259 10.59 -17.01 0.88
C PHE A 259 10.43 -17.20 -0.63
N ALA A 260 10.42 -18.44 -1.11
CA ALA A 260 10.13 -18.76 -2.51
C ALA A 260 8.64 -18.51 -2.84
N THR A 261 7.74 -18.71 -1.87
CA THR A 261 6.32 -18.33 -2.01
C THR A 261 6.15 -16.80 -2.10
N ASP A 262 6.88 -16.03 -1.30
CA ASP A 262 6.86 -14.56 -1.40
C ASP A 262 7.30 -14.08 -2.80
N VAL A 263 8.37 -14.67 -3.35
CA VAL A 263 8.85 -14.37 -4.71
C VAL A 263 7.77 -14.66 -5.75
N PHE A 264 7.09 -15.81 -5.64
CA PHE A 264 5.97 -16.17 -6.51
C PHE A 264 4.82 -15.17 -6.41
N GLN A 265 4.41 -14.81 -5.18
CA GLN A 265 3.32 -13.87 -4.95
C GLN A 265 3.66 -12.48 -5.51
N LEU A 266 4.89 -11.99 -5.28
CA LEU A 266 5.33 -10.69 -5.79
C LEU A 266 5.44 -10.68 -7.32
N GLY A 267 5.99 -11.74 -7.93
CA GLY A 267 6.02 -11.89 -9.39
C GLY A 267 4.62 -11.95 -10.00
N THR A 268 3.72 -12.69 -9.36
CA THR A 268 2.31 -12.78 -9.75
C THR A 268 1.59 -11.44 -9.64
N MET A 269 1.87 -10.67 -8.58
CA MET A 269 1.37 -9.30 -8.42
C MET A 269 1.79 -8.45 -9.62
N ILE A 270 3.07 -8.48 -10.01
CA ILE A 270 3.55 -7.71 -11.17
C ILE A 270 2.86 -8.16 -12.46
N ARG A 271 2.78 -9.47 -12.72
CA ARG A 271 2.11 -10.01 -13.91
C ARG A 271 0.68 -9.50 -14.03
N LEU A 272 -0.11 -9.64 -12.96
CA LEU A 272 -1.53 -9.30 -12.95
C LEU A 272 -1.78 -7.78 -12.96
N HIS A 273 -0.95 -6.98 -12.28
CA HIS A 273 -1.21 -5.56 -12.06
C HIS A 273 -0.46 -4.61 -12.98
N ILE A 274 0.64 -5.08 -13.58
CA ILE A 274 1.43 -4.29 -14.52
C ILE A 274 1.23 -4.79 -15.96
N PHE A 275 1.26 -6.11 -16.22
CA PHE A 275 1.28 -6.60 -17.61
C PHE A 275 -0.11 -6.92 -18.17
N GLU A 276 -0.87 -7.76 -17.47
CA GLU A 276 -2.11 -8.34 -17.98
C GLU A 276 -3.34 -7.48 -17.64
N GLY A 277 -3.39 -6.97 -16.41
CA GLY A 277 -4.60 -6.42 -15.82
C GLY A 277 -5.55 -7.53 -15.36
N ARG A 278 -6.64 -7.13 -14.71
CA ARG A 278 -7.70 -8.03 -14.25
C ARG A 278 -9.05 -7.48 -14.72
N PRO A 279 -9.49 -7.83 -15.94
CA PRO A 279 -10.70 -7.26 -16.55
C PRO A 279 -11.96 -7.41 -15.69
N ARG A 280 -12.08 -8.53 -14.94
CA ARG A 280 -13.19 -8.76 -13.98
C ARG A 280 -13.28 -7.69 -12.89
N PHE A 281 -12.18 -6.99 -12.59
CA PHE A 281 -12.09 -5.93 -11.60
C PHE A 281 -11.89 -4.54 -12.24
N ASN A 282 -12.11 -4.39 -13.55
CA ASN A 282 -11.84 -3.17 -14.31
C ASN A 282 -10.37 -2.68 -14.21
N GLU A 283 -9.45 -3.61 -13.95
CA GLU A 283 -8.01 -3.35 -13.96
C GLU A 283 -7.45 -3.72 -15.34
N ILE A 284 -6.55 -2.89 -15.86
CA ILE A 284 -6.06 -3.02 -17.23
C ILE A 284 -4.54 -2.95 -17.22
N GLY A 285 -3.92 -3.90 -17.90
CA GLY A 285 -2.48 -3.98 -18.04
C GLY A 285 -1.88 -2.81 -18.81
N LEU A 286 -0.56 -2.70 -18.71
CA LEU A 286 0.24 -1.63 -19.26
C LEU A 286 1.24 -2.19 -20.28
N GLN A 287 1.34 -1.51 -21.41
CA GLN A 287 2.36 -1.73 -22.43
C GLN A 287 3.68 -1.09 -22.03
N GLY A 288 4.76 -1.63 -22.57
CA GLY A 288 6.10 -1.09 -22.45
C GLY A 288 6.96 -1.79 -21.39
N PHE A 289 6.38 -2.65 -20.56
CA PHE A 289 7.08 -3.41 -19.51
C PHE A 289 7.51 -4.81 -19.94
N GLU A 290 7.44 -5.15 -21.23
CA GLU A 290 7.69 -6.49 -21.75
C GLU A 290 9.11 -7.00 -21.43
N PHE A 291 10.08 -6.09 -21.31
CA PHE A 291 11.46 -6.43 -20.93
C PHE A 291 11.59 -7.02 -19.51
N LEU A 292 10.60 -6.83 -18.62
CA LEU A 292 10.57 -7.45 -17.29
C LEU A 292 10.00 -8.87 -17.31
N GLN A 293 9.32 -9.29 -18.40
CA GLN A 293 8.63 -10.58 -18.45
C GLN A 293 9.56 -11.77 -18.20
N PRO A 294 10.79 -11.86 -18.75
CA PRO A 294 11.66 -13.00 -18.47
C PRO A 294 11.97 -13.16 -16.98
N LEU A 295 12.26 -12.06 -16.28
CA LEU A 295 12.48 -12.09 -14.83
C LEU A 295 11.21 -12.53 -14.08
N VAL A 296 10.07 -11.93 -14.41
CA VAL A 296 8.80 -12.25 -13.74
C VAL A 296 8.40 -13.70 -13.99
N ASN A 297 8.60 -14.24 -15.18
CA ASN A 297 8.32 -15.63 -15.52
C ASN A 297 9.15 -16.62 -14.69
N ASP A 298 10.39 -16.27 -14.34
CA ASP A 298 11.22 -17.08 -13.45
C ASP A 298 10.75 -16.97 -11.98
N MET A 299 10.27 -15.79 -11.56
CA MET A 299 9.71 -15.61 -10.22
C MET A 299 8.46 -16.46 -9.97
N ILE A 300 7.65 -16.70 -11.02
CA ILE A 300 6.36 -17.38 -10.92
C ILE A 300 6.40 -18.86 -11.35
N GLN A 301 7.58 -19.48 -11.38
CA GLN A 301 7.71 -20.91 -11.70
C GLN A 301 6.88 -21.77 -10.75
N ASP A 302 6.25 -22.83 -11.28
CA ASP A 302 5.44 -23.73 -10.47
C ASP A 302 6.25 -24.42 -9.39
N ASP A 303 7.44 -24.89 -9.74
CA ASP A 303 8.41 -25.47 -8.81
C ASP A 303 9.10 -24.38 -7.97
N PRO A 304 8.86 -24.32 -6.63
CA PRO A 304 9.45 -23.31 -5.75
C PRO A 304 10.98 -23.30 -5.77
N SER A 305 11.62 -24.44 -6.02
CA SER A 305 13.08 -24.54 -6.02
C SER A 305 13.75 -23.91 -7.25
N LYS A 306 12.97 -23.65 -8.31
CA LYS A 306 13.45 -22.99 -9.54
C LYS A 306 13.25 -21.48 -9.52
N ARG A 307 12.57 -20.95 -8.50
CA ARG A 307 12.34 -19.51 -8.37
C ARG A 307 13.64 -18.84 -7.92
N PRO A 308 13.99 -17.66 -8.48
CA PRO A 308 15.16 -16.92 -8.04
C PRO A 308 15.02 -16.44 -6.59
N SER A 309 16.13 -16.29 -5.89
CA SER A 309 16.14 -15.59 -4.60
C SER A 309 15.91 -14.09 -4.79
N MET A 310 15.55 -13.37 -3.73
CA MET A 310 15.43 -11.90 -3.83
C MET A 310 16.76 -11.21 -4.15
N ASP A 311 17.91 -11.78 -3.79
CA ASP A 311 19.23 -11.28 -4.22
C ASP A 311 19.37 -11.35 -5.74
N GLU A 312 19.00 -12.49 -6.34
CA GLU A 312 19.02 -12.68 -7.80
C GLU A 312 18.01 -11.78 -8.50
N VAL A 313 16.81 -11.60 -7.93
CA VAL A 313 15.78 -10.68 -8.45
C VAL A 313 16.31 -9.24 -8.49
N ILE A 314 16.90 -8.75 -7.40
CA ILE A 314 17.47 -7.39 -7.31
C ILE A 314 18.60 -7.21 -8.34
N SER A 315 19.50 -8.19 -8.45
CA SER A 315 20.62 -8.16 -9.39
C SER A 315 20.13 -8.09 -10.84
N ARG A 316 19.27 -9.04 -11.25
CA ARG A 316 18.72 -9.11 -12.61
C ARG A 316 17.87 -7.90 -12.96
N PHE A 317 17.06 -7.40 -12.03
CA PHE A 317 16.27 -6.20 -12.24
C PHE A 317 17.15 -4.95 -12.47
N SER A 318 18.23 -4.82 -11.70
CA SER A 318 19.18 -3.72 -11.85
C SER A 318 19.88 -3.76 -13.21
N GLU A 319 20.25 -4.94 -13.69
CA GLU A 319 20.81 -5.13 -15.03
C GLU A 319 19.83 -4.75 -16.13
N LEU A 320 18.58 -5.23 -16.04
CA LEU A 320 17.51 -4.88 -16.99
C LEU A 320 17.31 -3.37 -17.09
N ILE A 321 17.24 -2.66 -15.95
CA ILE A 321 17.08 -1.19 -15.95
C ILE A 321 18.30 -0.49 -16.58
N ARG A 322 19.51 -0.95 -16.28
CA ARG A 322 20.76 -0.35 -16.78
C ARG A 322 20.85 -0.40 -18.32
N GLU A 323 20.29 -1.45 -18.92
CA GLU A 323 20.28 -1.64 -20.38
C GLU A 323 19.18 -0.82 -21.08
N LEU A 324 18.21 -0.29 -20.33
CA LEU A 324 17.15 0.51 -20.94
C LEU A 324 17.67 1.88 -21.38
N PRO A 325 17.34 2.30 -22.62
CA PRO A 325 17.64 3.64 -23.03
C PRO A 325 16.79 4.65 -22.26
N TRP A 326 17.35 5.82 -21.96
CA TRP A 326 16.70 6.87 -21.16
C TRP A 326 15.30 7.27 -21.69
N TYR A 327 15.08 7.19 -23.01
CA TYR A 327 13.81 7.53 -23.63
C TYR A 327 12.73 6.47 -23.35
N LYS A 328 13.10 5.20 -23.16
CA LYS A 328 12.16 4.13 -22.77
C LYS A 328 11.65 4.38 -21.36
N LEU A 329 12.52 4.74 -20.42
CA LEU A 329 12.12 5.12 -19.06
C LEU A 329 11.14 6.30 -19.03
N ARG A 330 11.25 7.23 -20.00
CA ARG A 330 10.34 8.36 -20.15
C ARG A 330 9.14 8.08 -21.06
N SER A 331 9.08 6.92 -21.70
CA SER A 331 7.96 6.58 -22.57
C SER A 331 6.68 6.36 -21.75
N ARG A 332 5.54 6.46 -22.42
CA ARG A 332 4.22 6.33 -21.79
C ARG A 332 4.04 4.90 -21.28
N ALA A 333 3.55 4.77 -20.04
CA ALA A 333 2.91 3.54 -19.61
C ALA A 333 1.49 3.53 -20.19
N VAL A 334 1.31 2.86 -21.33
CA VAL A 334 0.05 2.90 -22.09
C VAL A 334 -0.86 1.78 -21.62
N ARG A 335 -2.12 2.07 -21.29
CA ARG A 335 -3.10 1.02 -20.99
C ARG A 335 -3.39 0.17 -22.23
N ASN A 336 -3.59 -1.12 -22.04
CA ASN A 336 -3.90 -2.07 -23.11
C ASN A 336 -5.23 -1.77 -23.85
N ASP A 337 -6.15 -1.03 -23.22
CA ASP A 337 -7.44 -0.61 -23.79
C ASP A 337 -7.42 0.80 -24.42
N GLU A 338 -6.24 1.40 -24.64
CA GLU A 338 -6.15 2.75 -25.17
C GLU A 338 -6.77 2.86 -26.58
N LEU A 339 -7.81 3.71 -26.69
CA LEU A 339 -8.44 4.05 -27.96
C LEU A 339 -7.43 4.60 -28.98
N GLU A 340 -7.28 3.91 -30.11
CA GLU A 340 -6.36 4.25 -31.20
C GLU A 340 -6.49 5.72 -31.66
N LEU A 341 -7.73 6.19 -31.80
CA LEU A 341 -8.04 7.56 -32.25
C LEU A 341 -7.48 8.64 -31.30
N LEU A 342 -7.27 8.34 -30.01
CA LEU A 342 -6.74 9.29 -29.03
C LEU A 342 -5.21 9.25 -28.91
N LYS A 343 -4.54 8.23 -29.48
CA LYS A 343 -3.10 8.02 -29.34
C LYS A 343 -2.26 9.23 -29.78
N PRO A 344 -2.50 9.88 -30.94
CA PRO A 344 -1.68 11.02 -31.38
C PRO A 344 -1.74 12.20 -30.40
N PHE A 345 -2.95 12.53 -29.92
CA PHE A 345 -3.16 13.62 -28.96
C PHE A 345 -2.49 13.34 -27.62
N ARG A 346 -2.61 12.11 -27.12
CA ARG A 346 -1.96 11.68 -25.87
C ARG A 346 -0.44 11.65 -26.01
N ALA A 347 0.09 11.24 -27.17
CA ALA A 347 1.52 11.27 -27.48
C ALA A 347 2.07 12.71 -27.51
N LEU A 348 1.39 13.65 -28.18
CA LEU A 348 1.81 15.06 -28.19
C LEU A 348 1.78 15.68 -26.78
N LYS A 349 0.69 15.46 -26.03
CA LYS A 349 0.59 15.92 -24.63
C LYS A 349 1.70 15.32 -23.76
N HIS A 350 2.07 14.07 -23.99
CA HIS A 350 3.17 13.40 -23.30
C HIS A 350 4.53 13.98 -23.67
N LEU A 351 4.78 14.29 -24.94
CA LEU A 351 6.03 14.90 -25.39
C LEU A 351 6.24 16.26 -24.72
N ILE A 352 5.24 17.14 -24.76
CA ILE A 352 5.30 18.47 -24.13
C ILE A 352 5.60 18.34 -22.62
N TRP A 353 4.90 17.43 -21.94
CA TRP A 353 5.13 17.18 -20.52
C TRP A 353 6.53 16.60 -20.24
N THR A 354 7.01 15.69 -21.09
CA THR A 354 8.34 15.06 -20.96
C THR A 354 9.44 16.10 -21.10
N CYS A 355 9.35 16.98 -22.10
CA CYS A 355 10.27 18.11 -22.26
C CYS A 355 10.27 18.99 -21.01
N ASN A 356 9.10 19.27 -20.43
CA ASN A 356 9.02 20.03 -19.18
C ASN A 356 9.70 19.34 -17.99
N MET A 357 9.56 18.02 -17.85
CA MET A 357 10.25 17.25 -16.80
C MET A 357 11.77 17.23 -16.99
N ILE A 358 12.24 17.10 -18.23
CA ILE A 358 13.67 17.16 -18.57
C ILE A 358 14.26 18.54 -18.25
N LEU A 359 13.59 19.62 -18.67
CA LEU A 359 14.00 20.99 -18.35
C LEU A 359 14.06 21.26 -16.84
N ARG A 360 13.15 20.62 -16.08
CA ARG A 360 13.15 20.65 -14.61
C ARG A 360 14.12 19.66 -13.95
N ARG A 361 14.97 18.98 -14.74
CA ARG A 361 15.96 17.99 -14.29
C ARG A 361 15.36 16.89 -13.41
N ARG A 362 14.10 16.53 -13.65
CA ARG A 362 13.46 15.42 -12.93
C ARG A 362 13.94 14.09 -13.51
N PRO A 363 14.36 13.11 -12.68
CA PRO A 363 14.87 11.83 -13.17
C PRO A 363 13.77 11.04 -13.92
N ALA A 364 14.18 10.10 -14.77
CA ALA A 364 13.23 9.32 -15.56
C ALA A 364 12.52 8.25 -14.71
N VAL A 365 13.28 7.55 -13.87
CA VAL A 365 12.76 6.77 -12.73
C VAL A 365 12.72 7.74 -11.55
N PRO A 366 11.53 8.08 -11.02
CA PRO A 366 11.45 8.94 -9.85
C PRO A 366 12.11 8.25 -8.64
N SER A 367 12.71 9.06 -7.77
CA SER A 367 13.24 8.60 -6.48
C SER A 367 13.05 9.73 -5.48
N ARG A 368 12.53 9.41 -4.30
CA ARG A 368 12.48 10.39 -3.21
C ARG A 368 13.88 10.53 -2.63
N SER A 369 14.39 11.76 -2.52
CA SER A 369 15.58 11.99 -1.70
C SER A 369 15.20 11.67 -0.24
N PRO A 370 16.09 11.06 0.57
CA PRO A 370 15.80 10.85 1.97
C PRO A 370 15.39 12.17 2.62
N VAL A 371 14.20 12.21 3.22
CA VAL A 371 13.78 13.34 4.03
C VAL A 371 14.60 13.24 5.32
N GLN A 372 15.49 14.19 5.56
CA GLN A 372 16.00 14.44 6.91
C GLN A 372 14.80 14.91 7.73
N LEU A 373 14.19 14.01 8.50
CA LEU A 373 13.16 14.33 9.49
C LEU A 373 13.81 14.83 10.77
#